data_AF-A0A4R2N145-F1
#
_entry.id   AF-A0A4R2N145-F1
#
_cell.length_a   1.000
_cell.length_b   1.000
_cell.length_c   1.000
_cell.angle_alpha   90.00
_cell.angle_beta   90.00
_cell.angle_gamma   90.00
#
_symmetry.space_group_name_H-M   'P 1'
#
loop_
_entity.id
_entity.type
_entity.pdbx_description
1 polymer ?
#
loop_
_entity_poly.entity_id
_entity_poly.type
_entity_poly.pdbx_seq_one_letter_code
_entity_poly.pdbx_strand_id
1 'polypeptide(L)'
;MKFDIHFCLVSDQAAANLLPILDNNFKPKEAIFLVSKSREKKAEYLKSAFKDKGITVIIEYLENEFNLDLLEKNFLTIIEKYKEKNIALNATGGTKLMSIIGVKIFDAIKKPIFYLNTSNNEIIFVSKENNQYRSEKLQTRNDLEIYFSSYGFKINRSTSKEKVQINIPEIECFIQEYKKYKELIPKLNSYASKVKNNKKENKYKVKINEQDEKINDIEKLLVKLNKNNLIEYNQDKIINFKNDQIISFIKGGWLELYIYDKTKSLLNSDNIEEIEKIIDCNITIKYPEYNKDEEEDHSDNLGKKNEFDIVFITKNCLHIIECKTGKIKGDTADKILYKLHALKNYGGLMTKTCLVTYSEVSQVVKNKADHLRIKIIQGNEINNLENELQKWIGLK
;
A
#
# COMPACT_ATOMS: atom_id res chain seq x y z
N MET A 1 -13.05 3.30 27.85
CA MET A 1 -13.27 2.12 28.74
C MET A 1 -12.51 0.95 28.13
N LYS A 2 -11.76 0.16 28.91
CA LYS A 2 -10.93 -0.94 28.39
C LYS A 2 -11.60 -2.29 28.65
N PHE A 3 -11.76 -3.11 27.63
CA PHE A 3 -12.28 -4.47 27.74
C PHE A 3 -11.11 -5.45 27.82
N ASP A 4 -11.22 -6.46 28.69
CA ASP A 4 -10.15 -7.46 28.81
C ASP A 4 -10.15 -8.42 27.61
N ILE A 5 -11.33 -8.69 27.04
CA ILE A 5 -11.53 -9.61 25.92
C ILE A 5 -12.38 -8.98 24.82
N HIS A 6 -11.88 -9.02 23.58
CA HIS A 6 -12.68 -8.69 22.40
C HIS A 6 -13.19 -9.94 21.70
N PHE A 7 -14.49 -10.02 21.46
CA PHE A 7 -15.08 -10.98 20.53
C PHE A 7 -15.02 -10.38 19.13
N CYS A 8 -14.25 -11.01 18.25
CA CYS A 8 -13.96 -10.51 16.91
C CYS A 8 -14.60 -11.41 15.87
N LEU A 9 -15.56 -10.88 15.12
CA LEU A 9 -16.12 -11.57 13.96
C LEU A 9 -15.11 -11.50 12.80
N VAL A 10 -14.58 -12.63 12.35
CA VAL A 10 -13.55 -12.64 11.30
C VAL A 10 -14.17 -12.61 9.90
N SER A 11 -13.62 -11.78 9.02
CA SER A 11 -14.02 -11.66 7.61
C SER A 11 -12.79 -11.45 6.72
N ASP A 12 -13.01 -11.16 5.42
CA ASP A 12 -11.92 -10.77 4.50
C ASP A 12 -11.28 -9.42 4.84
N GLN A 13 -11.93 -8.60 5.67
CA GLN A 13 -11.43 -7.28 6.06
C GLN A 13 -10.70 -7.36 7.41
N ALA A 14 -9.40 -7.68 7.38
CA ALA A 14 -8.57 -7.77 8.59
C ALA A 14 -8.55 -6.46 9.40
N ALA A 15 -8.55 -5.31 8.72
CA ALA A 15 -8.57 -3.98 9.34
C ALA A 15 -9.71 -3.79 10.37
N ALA A 16 -10.87 -4.43 10.17
CA ALA A 16 -12.02 -4.34 11.07
C ALA A 16 -11.70 -4.79 12.51
N ASN A 17 -10.84 -5.79 12.64
CA ASN A 17 -10.42 -6.33 13.93
C ASN A 17 -9.02 -5.86 14.33
N LEU A 18 -8.15 -5.57 13.36
CA LEU A 18 -6.79 -5.09 13.62
C LEU A 18 -6.78 -3.68 14.19
N LEU A 19 -7.47 -2.71 13.58
CA LEU A 19 -7.31 -1.31 13.96
C LEU A 19 -7.66 -1.02 15.44
N PRO A 20 -8.75 -1.57 16.02
CA PRO A 20 -9.08 -1.35 17.41
C PRO A 20 -7.99 -1.80 18.40
N ILE A 21 -7.24 -2.84 18.08
CA ILE A 21 -6.22 -3.38 18.99
C ILE A 21 -4.89 -2.61 18.95
N LEU A 22 -4.73 -1.73 17.97
CA LEU A 22 -3.54 -0.90 17.81
C LEU A 22 -3.63 0.43 18.60
N ASP A 23 -4.81 0.75 19.14
CA ASP A 23 -4.96 1.80 20.13
C ASP A 23 -4.68 1.23 21.52
N ASN A 24 -3.60 1.68 22.18
CA ASN A 24 -3.20 1.17 23.49
C ASN A 24 -4.26 1.35 24.59
N ASN A 25 -5.14 2.36 24.45
CA ASN A 25 -6.22 2.62 25.41
C ASN A 25 -7.41 1.68 25.21
N PHE A 26 -7.54 1.07 24.03
CA PHE A 26 -8.63 0.18 23.66
C PHE A 26 -8.20 -1.29 23.50
N LYS A 27 -6.90 -1.55 23.39
CA LYS A 27 -6.30 -2.86 23.19
C LYS A 27 -6.67 -3.88 24.29
N PRO A 28 -7.22 -5.07 23.95
CA PRO A 28 -7.57 -6.10 24.93
C PRO A 28 -6.34 -6.92 25.35
N LYS A 29 -6.51 -7.77 26.36
CA LYS A 29 -5.51 -8.81 26.72
C LYS A 29 -5.70 -10.08 25.89
N GLU A 30 -6.96 -10.40 25.58
CA GLU A 30 -7.36 -11.60 24.85
C GLU A 30 -8.33 -11.24 23.73
N ALA A 31 -8.37 -12.04 22.67
CA ALA A 31 -9.37 -11.97 21.62
C ALA A 31 -9.95 -13.34 21.31
N ILE A 32 -11.28 -13.42 21.25
CA ILE A 32 -12.02 -14.60 20.79
C ILE A 32 -12.41 -14.36 19.35
N PHE A 33 -11.80 -15.10 18.44
CA PHE A 33 -12.12 -15.03 17.02
C PHE A 33 -13.27 -15.98 16.74
N LEU A 34 -14.37 -15.42 16.25
CA LEU A 34 -15.53 -16.16 15.79
C LEU A 34 -15.42 -16.33 14.27
N VAL A 35 -15.21 -17.57 13.82
CA VAL A 35 -14.71 -17.87 12.48
C VAL A 35 -15.58 -18.91 11.79
N SER A 36 -16.01 -18.63 10.56
CA SER A 36 -16.61 -19.65 9.70
C SER A 36 -15.53 -20.45 8.96
N LYS A 37 -15.84 -21.68 8.58
CA LYS A 37 -14.87 -22.61 7.96
C LYS A 37 -14.16 -22.01 6.73
N SER A 38 -14.85 -21.19 5.93
CA SER A 38 -14.26 -20.55 4.73
C SER A 38 -13.20 -19.48 5.05
N ARG A 39 -13.09 -19.05 6.32
CA ARG A 39 -12.22 -17.94 6.76
C ARG A 39 -11.08 -18.36 7.69
N GLU A 40 -10.87 -19.65 7.89
CA GLU A 40 -9.83 -20.20 8.77
C GLU A 40 -8.43 -19.62 8.46
N LYS A 41 -8.01 -19.63 7.19
CA LYS A 41 -6.71 -19.05 6.79
C LYS A 41 -6.57 -17.57 7.16
N LYS A 42 -7.65 -16.78 6.99
CA LYS A 42 -7.66 -15.35 7.33
C LYS A 42 -7.59 -15.12 8.84
N ALA A 43 -8.25 -15.97 9.62
CA ALA A 43 -8.17 -15.93 11.07
C ALA A 43 -6.74 -16.20 11.56
N GLU A 44 -6.02 -17.15 10.95
CA GLU A 44 -4.63 -17.44 11.32
C GLU A 44 -3.67 -16.29 10.97
N TYR A 45 -3.83 -15.63 9.82
CA TYR A 45 -3.04 -14.43 9.49
C TYR A 45 -3.26 -13.30 10.50
N LEU A 46 -4.52 -13.00 10.80
CA LEU A 46 -4.90 -11.98 11.77
C LEU A 46 -4.40 -12.33 13.18
N LYS A 47 -4.46 -13.61 13.56
CA LYS A 47 -3.97 -14.12 14.84
C LYS A 47 -2.46 -13.93 14.99
N SER A 48 -1.68 -14.11 13.93
CA SER A 48 -0.24 -13.78 13.95
C SER A 48 -0.02 -12.32 14.30
N ALA A 49 -0.74 -11.40 13.63
CA ALA A 49 -0.63 -9.97 13.90
C ALA A 49 -1.04 -9.60 15.34
N PHE A 50 -2.06 -10.25 15.89
CA PHE A 50 -2.48 -10.05 17.29
C PHE A 50 -1.41 -10.54 18.28
N LYS A 51 -0.79 -11.70 18.02
CA LYS A 51 0.30 -12.24 18.84
C LYS A 51 1.52 -11.32 18.84
N ASP A 52 1.86 -10.73 17.70
CA ASP A 52 2.98 -9.76 17.59
C ASP A 52 2.74 -8.50 18.44
N LYS A 53 1.46 -8.18 18.71
CA LYS A 53 1.07 -7.13 19.65
C LYS A 53 0.82 -7.67 21.06
N GLY A 54 1.18 -8.91 21.38
CA GLY A 54 1.08 -9.48 22.72
C GLY A 54 -0.35 -9.78 23.18
N ILE A 55 -1.27 -10.06 22.25
CA ILE A 55 -2.66 -10.41 22.55
C ILE A 55 -2.82 -11.92 22.37
N THR A 56 -3.39 -12.59 23.37
CA THR A 56 -3.74 -14.01 23.26
C THR A 56 -4.98 -14.17 22.38
N VAL A 57 -4.93 -15.08 21.41
CA VAL A 57 -6.06 -15.32 20.51
C VAL A 57 -6.54 -16.77 20.64
N ILE A 58 -7.84 -16.92 20.87
CA ILE A 58 -8.57 -18.19 20.83
C ILE A 58 -9.49 -18.16 19.62
N ILE A 59 -9.50 -19.24 18.83
CA ILE A 59 -10.40 -19.37 17.68
C ILE A 59 -11.53 -20.30 18.06
N GLU A 60 -12.76 -19.84 17.90
CA GLU A 60 -13.99 -20.59 18.08
C GLU A 60 -14.73 -20.62 16.74
N TYR A 61 -15.09 -21.83 16.31
CA TYR A 61 -15.68 -22.05 14.99
C TYR A 61 -17.20 -21.93 15.04
N LEU A 62 -17.76 -21.22 14.06
CA LEU A 62 -19.19 -21.12 13.83
C LEU A 62 -19.56 -22.04 12.67
N GLU A 63 -20.42 -23.01 12.95
CA GLU A 63 -20.92 -23.92 11.93
C GLU A 63 -21.98 -23.22 11.08
N ASN A 64 -21.89 -23.40 9.76
CA ASN A 64 -22.85 -22.91 8.77
C ASN A 64 -23.36 -21.48 9.03
N GLU A 65 -22.63 -20.48 8.54
CA GLU A 65 -22.93 -19.05 8.69
C GLU A 65 -24.29 -18.59 8.12
N PHE A 66 -25.04 -19.47 7.46
CA PHE A 66 -26.37 -19.22 6.89
C PHE A 66 -27.51 -19.97 7.60
N ASN A 67 -27.21 -20.82 8.58
CA ASN A 67 -28.22 -21.43 9.44
C ASN A 67 -28.31 -20.65 10.77
N LEU A 68 -29.35 -19.84 10.90
CA LEU A 68 -29.50 -18.93 12.05
C LEU A 68 -29.66 -19.67 13.38
N ASP A 69 -30.39 -20.79 13.41
CA ASP A 69 -30.61 -21.56 14.64
C ASP A 69 -29.30 -22.17 15.15
N LEU A 70 -28.51 -22.72 14.24
CA LEU A 70 -27.21 -23.30 14.57
C LEU A 70 -26.23 -22.22 15.01
N LEU A 71 -26.19 -21.11 14.28
CA LEU A 71 -25.36 -19.95 14.59
C LEU A 71 -25.68 -19.40 15.99
N GLU A 72 -26.96 -19.16 16.30
CA GLU A 72 -27.40 -18.69 17.62
C GLU A 72 -27.00 -19.68 18.73
N LYS A 73 -27.20 -20.99 18.52
CA LYS A 73 -26.80 -22.03 19.48
C LYS A 73 -25.28 -22.06 19.71
N ASN A 74 -24.47 -21.98 18.65
CA ASN A 74 -23.00 -21.94 18.78
C ASN A 74 -22.55 -20.69 19.55
N PHE A 75 -23.07 -19.51 19.20
CA PHE A 75 -22.75 -18.27 19.90
C PHE A 75 -23.07 -18.35 21.40
N LEU A 76 -24.27 -18.81 21.76
CA LEU A 76 -24.68 -18.95 23.17
C LEU A 76 -23.73 -19.89 23.92
N THR A 77 -23.41 -21.04 23.33
CA THR A 77 -22.49 -22.03 23.93
C THR A 77 -21.10 -21.44 24.18
N ILE A 78 -20.58 -20.65 23.25
CA ILE A 78 -19.27 -20.00 23.39
C ILE A 78 -19.34 -18.91 24.48
N ILE A 79 -20.35 -18.04 24.41
CA ILE A 79 -20.49 -16.87 25.29
C ILE A 79 -20.68 -17.27 26.76
N GLU A 80 -21.37 -18.40 27.03
CA GLU A 80 -21.53 -18.93 28.39
C GLU A 80 -20.19 -19.11 29.13
N LYS A 81 -19.10 -19.43 28.41
CA LYS A 81 -17.75 -19.57 28.99
C LYS A 81 -17.14 -18.23 29.45
N TYR A 82 -17.66 -17.10 28.96
CA TYR A 82 -17.06 -15.77 29.12
C TYR A 82 -18.02 -14.70 29.67
N LYS A 83 -19.31 -15.02 29.86
CA LYS A 83 -20.34 -14.02 30.21
C LYS A 83 -20.06 -13.24 31.51
N GLU A 84 -19.37 -13.83 32.47
CA GLU A 84 -18.98 -13.16 33.72
C GLU A 84 -17.72 -12.28 33.57
N LYS A 85 -17.00 -12.37 32.45
CA LYS A 85 -15.79 -11.59 32.18
C LYS A 85 -16.11 -10.20 31.60
N ASN A 86 -15.12 -9.33 31.61
CA ASN A 86 -15.17 -8.01 30.99
C ASN A 86 -14.93 -8.12 29.47
N ILE A 87 -16.01 -8.38 28.74
CA ILE A 87 -16.00 -8.68 27.31
C ILE A 87 -16.74 -7.61 26.50
N ALA A 88 -16.33 -7.42 25.24
CA ALA A 88 -17.08 -6.63 24.27
C ALA A 88 -17.06 -7.28 22.88
N LEU A 89 -18.15 -7.11 22.13
CA LEU A 89 -18.27 -7.58 20.75
C LEU A 89 -17.80 -6.49 19.78
N ASN A 90 -16.85 -6.84 18.92
CA ASN A 90 -16.59 -6.12 17.68
C ASN A 90 -17.53 -6.61 16.57
N ALA A 91 -18.57 -5.84 16.30
CA ALA A 91 -19.58 -6.14 15.30
C ALA A 91 -19.22 -5.63 13.89
N THR A 92 -17.96 -5.25 13.66
CA THR A 92 -17.52 -4.70 12.36
C THR A 92 -17.34 -5.77 11.29
N GLY A 93 -16.88 -6.96 11.69
CA GLY A 93 -16.54 -8.05 10.78
C GLY A 93 -17.60 -9.15 10.66
N GLY A 94 -17.18 -10.33 10.24
CA GLY A 94 -18.06 -11.47 9.95
C GLY A 94 -19.01 -11.23 8.77
N THR A 95 -19.93 -12.16 8.57
CA THR A 95 -21.08 -11.93 7.69
C THR A 95 -22.09 -11.01 8.38
N LYS A 96 -23.03 -10.45 7.60
CA LYS A 96 -24.14 -9.67 8.17
C LYS A 96 -24.96 -10.48 9.17
N LEU A 97 -25.19 -11.76 8.89
CA LEU A 97 -25.94 -12.64 9.79
C LEU A 97 -25.20 -12.90 11.10
N MET A 98 -23.89 -13.15 11.04
CA MET A 98 -23.04 -13.25 12.24
C MET A 98 -23.10 -11.98 13.10
N SER A 99 -23.03 -10.81 12.47
CA SER A 99 -23.15 -9.53 13.17
C SER A 99 -24.51 -9.35 13.84
N ILE A 100 -25.61 -9.63 13.13
CA ILE A 100 -26.97 -9.51 13.69
C ILE A 100 -27.15 -10.43 14.90
N ILE A 101 -26.77 -11.70 14.79
CA ILE A 101 -26.89 -12.68 15.87
C ILE A 101 -25.98 -12.31 17.06
N GLY A 102 -24.72 -11.94 16.78
CA GLY A 102 -23.79 -11.50 17.82
C GLY A 102 -24.32 -10.29 18.59
N VAL A 103 -24.84 -9.28 17.87
CA VAL A 103 -25.46 -8.09 18.47
C VAL A 103 -26.64 -8.47 19.35
N LYS A 104 -27.56 -9.29 18.84
CA LYS A 104 -28.74 -9.78 19.58
C LYS A 104 -28.34 -10.43 20.92
N ILE A 105 -27.33 -11.30 20.89
CA ILE A 105 -26.93 -12.06 22.08
C ILE A 105 -26.19 -11.18 23.07
N PHE A 106 -25.23 -10.35 22.61
CA PHE A 106 -24.49 -9.45 23.50
C PHE A 106 -25.41 -8.42 24.17
N ASP A 107 -26.41 -7.92 23.45
CA ASP A 107 -27.41 -7.01 24.01
C ASP A 107 -28.28 -7.70 25.09
N ALA A 108 -28.73 -8.94 24.83
CA ALA A 108 -29.51 -9.72 25.78
C ALA A 108 -28.76 -9.98 27.12
N ILE A 109 -27.44 -10.17 27.07
CA ILE A 109 -26.59 -10.33 28.25
C ILE A 109 -26.02 -8.99 28.78
N LYS A 110 -26.46 -7.86 28.22
CA LYS A 110 -26.06 -6.49 28.60
C LYS A 110 -24.55 -6.26 28.54
N LYS A 111 -23.88 -6.84 27.54
CA LYS A 111 -22.43 -6.62 27.30
C LYS A 111 -22.22 -5.58 26.19
N PRO A 112 -21.14 -4.80 26.27
CA PRO A 112 -20.84 -3.78 25.27
C PRO A 112 -20.65 -4.34 23.86
N ILE A 113 -21.13 -3.56 22.89
CA ILE A 113 -21.02 -3.85 21.46
C ILE A 113 -20.46 -2.61 20.80
N PHE A 114 -19.43 -2.78 19.96
CA PHE A 114 -18.84 -1.70 19.23
C PHE A 114 -18.65 -2.02 17.75
N TYR A 115 -18.60 -0.97 16.95
CA TYR A 115 -18.42 -0.99 15.50
C TYR A 115 -17.34 0.03 15.11
N LEU A 116 -16.42 -0.37 14.26
CA LEU A 116 -15.37 0.49 13.73
C LEU A 116 -15.88 1.20 12.48
N ASN A 117 -16.05 2.51 12.58
CA ASN A 117 -16.21 3.37 11.42
C ASN A 117 -14.82 3.76 10.88
N THR A 118 -14.37 3.00 9.89
CA THR A 118 -13.06 3.17 9.25
C THR A 118 -12.89 4.51 8.55
N SER A 119 -13.97 5.14 8.07
CA SER A 119 -13.88 6.43 7.37
C SER A 119 -13.50 7.58 8.31
N ASN A 120 -13.94 7.48 9.57
CA ASN A 120 -13.75 8.52 10.58
C ASN A 120 -12.73 8.15 11.66
N ASN A 121 -12.10 6.97 11.55
CA ASN A 121 -11.22 6.39 12.58
C ASN A 121 -11.84 6.47 13.97
N GLU A 122 -13.05 5.94 14.10
CA GLU A 122 -13.78 5.99 15.36
C GLU A 122 -14.46 4.66 15.67
N ILE A 123 -14.55 4.38 16.96
CA ILE A 123 -15.34 3.29 17.51
C ILE A 123 -16.70 3.86 17.89
N ILE A 124 -17.76 3.27 17.35
CA ILE A 124 -19.14 3.58 17.69
C ILE A 124 -19.66 2.47 18.61
N PHE A 125 -20.13 2.83 19.80
CA PHE A 125 -20.78 1.88 20.69
C PHE A 125 -22.24 1.73 20.30
N VAL A 126 -22.59 0.52 19.86
CA VAL A 126 -23.96 0.16 19.47
C VAL A 126 -24.80 -0.15 20.71
N SER A 127 -24.17 -0.57 21.80
CA SER A 127 -24.81 -0.66 23.13
C SER A 127 -24.98 0.74 23.73
N LYS A 128 -26.15 1.02 24.32
CA LYS A 128 -26.39 2.28 25.04
C LYS A 128 -25.71 2.27 26.41
N GLU A 129 -25.07 3.37 26.74
CA GLU A 129 -24.59 3.67 28.09
C GLU A 129 -25.35 4.88 28.60
N ASN A 130 -25.99 4.80 29.78
CA ASN A 130 -26.86 5.85 30.31
C ASN A 130 -27.93 6.34 29.30
N ASN A 131 -28.55 5.39 28.58
CA ASN A 131 -29.53 5.64 27.51
C ASN A 131 -29.03 6.46 26.30
N GLN A 132 -27.72 6.62 26.13
CA GLN A 132 -27.13 7.34 25.01
C GLN A 132 -26.18 6.45 24.20
N TYR A 133 -26.13 6.70 22.90
CA TYR A 133 -25.06 6.18 22.04
C TYR A 133 -23.84 7.09 22.16
N ARG A 134 -22.66 6.50 22.03
CA ARG A 134 -21.40 7.24 22.08
C ARG A 134 -20.42 6.73 21.05
N SER A 135 -19.47 7.57 20.70
CA SER A 135 -18.33 7.21 19.87
C SER A 135 -17.03 7.75 20.48
N GLU A 136 -15.93 7.07 20.17
CA GLU A 136 -14.60 7.46 20.61
C GLU A 136 -13.66 7.49 19.38
N LYS A 137 -12.82 8.52 19.27
CA LYS A 137 -11.77 8.56 18.25
C LYS A 137 -10.69 7.54 18.57
N LEU A 138 -10.31 6.79 17.55
CA LEU A 138 -9.30 5.75 17.65
C LEU A 138 -7.91 6.36 17.46
N GLN A 139 -7.04 6.20 18.45
CA GLN A 139 -5.66 6.68 18.43
C GLN A 139 -4.72 5.56 17.96
N THR A 140 -5.02 5.01 16.78
CA THR A 140 -4.25 3.90 16.21
C THR A 140 -2.99 4.42 15.50
N ARG A 141 -1.87 3.77 15.82
CA ARG A 141 -0.66 3.82 14.99
C ARG A 141 -0.48 2.47 14.31
N ASN A 142 -0.58 2.49 12.99
CA ASN A 142 -0.44 1.30 12.16
C ASN A 142 0.89 1.36 11.40
N ASP A 143 1.46 0.20 11.10
CA ASP A 143 2.69 0.05 10.33
C ASP A 143 2.47 -0.90 9.15
N LEU A 144 3.33 -0.81 8.12
CA LEU A 144 3.18 -1.60 6.90
C LEU A 144 3.28 -3.10 7.23
N GLU A 145 4.24 -3.49 8.05
CA GLU A 145 4.48 -4.88 8.42
C GLU A 145 3.26 -5.55 9.03
N ILE A 146 2.68 -4.97 10.09
CA ILE A 146 1.52 -5.56 10.74
C ILE A 146 0.29 -5.52 9.83
N TYR A 147 0.15 -4.47 9.03
CA TYR A 147 -0.98 -4.37 8.13
C TYR A 147 -0.95 -5.49 7.10
N PHE A 148 0.16 -5.64 6.35
CA PHE A 148 0.30 -6.70 5.37
C PHE A 148 0.25 -8.09 5.98
N SER A 149 0.88 -8.31 7.15
CA SER A 149 0.85 -9.61 7.82
C SER A 149 -0.55 -10.01 8.26
N SER A 150 -1.39 -9.06 8.68
CA SER A 150 -2.79 -9.31 9.03
C SER A 150 -3.64 -9.82 7.84
N TYR A 151 -3.23 -9.51 6.61
CA TYR A 151 -3.84 -10.03 5.39
C TYR A 151 -3.16 -11.30 4.85
N GLY A 152 -2.04 -11.72 5.47
CA GLY A 152 -1.25 -12.90 5.12
C GLY A 152 -0.02 -12.62 4.26
N PHE A 153 0.25 -11.37 3.94
CA PHE A 153 1.36 -11.00 3.07
C PHE A 153 2.66 -10.76 3.84
N LYS A 154 3.79 -10.99 3.16
CA LYS A 154 5.12 -10.70 3.70
C LYS A 154 5.78 -9.60 2.87
N ILE A 155 6.29 -8.57 3.54
CA ILE A 155 7.09 -7.54 2.91
C ILE A 155 8.52 -8.05 2.75
N ASN A 156 9.04 -7.97 1.54
CA ASN A 156 10.46 -8.09 1.26
C ASN A 156 10.97 -6.73 0.80
N ARG A 157 11.86 -6.13 1.58
CA ARG A 157 12.52 -4.89 1.22
C ARG A 157 13.76 -5.24 0.42
N SER A 158 13.94 -4.60 -0.73
CA SER A 158 15.19 -4.76 -1.45
C SER A 158 16.36 -4.34 -0.54
N THR A 159 17.38 -5.19 -0.45
CA THR A 159 18.64 -4.89 0.26
C THR A 159 19.41 -3.76 -0.41
N SER A 160 19.00 -3.34 -1.62
CA SER A 160 19.47 -2.11 -2.29
C SER A 160 18.94 -0.82 -1.64
N LYS A 161 18.81 -0.82 -0.30
CA LYS A 161 18.71 0.38 0.54
C LYS A 161 20.03 1.15 0.62
N GLU A 162 21.03 0.77 -0.17
CA GLU A 162 21.83 1.80 -0.83
C GLU A 162 20.88 2.60 -1.72
N LYS A 163 20.12 3.50 -1.07
CA LYS A 163 19.58 4.70 -1.70
C LYS A 163 20.76 5.21 -2.47
N VAL A 164 20.79 4.98 -3.78
CA VAL A 164 21.82 5.59 -4.61
C VAL A 164 21.73 7.04 -4.20
N GLN A 165 22.81 7.57 -3.66
CA GLN A 165 22.89 8.91 -3.11
C GLN A 165 22.87 9.89 -4.29
N ILE A 166 21.87 9.70 -5.15
CA ILE A 166 21.56 10.51 -6.30
C ILE A 166 20.88 11.69 -5.68
N ASN A 167 21.63 12.78 -5.73
CA ASN A 167 21.19 14.06 -5.28
C ASN A 167 19.86 14.35 -6.02
N ILE A 168 18.76 14.35 -5.26
CA ILE A 168 17.40 14.61 -5.74
C ILE A 168 17.26 16.00 -6.40
N PRO A 169 17.96 17.08 -5.94
CA PRO A 169 17.85 18.43 -6.53
C PRO A 169 18.07 18.48 -8.05
N GLU A 170 18.95 17.64 -8.59
CA GLU A 170 19.30 17.63 -10.01
C GLU A 170 18.13 17.21 -10.91
N ILE A 171 17.14 16.53 -10.34
CA ILE A 171 15.99 15.93 -11.03
C ILE A 171 14.72 16.72 -10.77
N GLU A 172 14.69 17.55 -9.73
CA GLU A 172 13.61 18.51 -9.53
C GLU A 172 13.41 19.39 -10.77
N CYS A 173 14.48 19.68 -11.53
CA CYS A 173 14.37 20.43 -12.79
C CYS A 173 13.50 19.74 -13.86
N PHE A 174 13.43 18.40 -13.88
CA PHE A 174 12.54 17.67 -14.80
C PHE A 174 11.07 17.99 -14.52
N ILE A 175 10.76 18.27 -13.26
CA ILE A 175 9.41 18.57 -12.81
C ILE A 175 9.17 20.09 -12.93
N GLN A 176 10.04 20.91 -12.34
CA GLN A 176 9.94 22.39 -12.36
C GLN A 176 9.91 22.96 -13.78
N GLU A 177 10.76 22.44 -14.68
CA GLU A 177 10.81 22.84 -16.08
C GLU A 177 10.08 21.81 -16.99
N TYR A 178 8.95 21.25 -16.54
CA TYR A 178 8.22 20.18 -17.23
C TYR A 178 8.09 20.39 -18.75
N LYS A 179 7.69 21.60 -19.19
CA LYS A 179 7.49 21.92 -20.60
C LYS A 179 8.74 21.69 -21.47
N LYS A 180 9.93 21.93 -20.90
CA LYS A 180 11.23 21.75 -21.55
C LYS A 180 11.62 20.27 -21.60
N TYR A 181 11.40 19.54 -20.51
CA TYR A 181 11.87 18.17 -20.38
C TYR A 181 10.88 17.09 -20.82
N LYS A 182 9.59 17.40 -21.01
CA LYS A 182 8.55 16.42 -21.35
C LYS A 182 8.85 15.56 -22.59
N GLU A 183 9.53 16.12 -23.59
CA GLU A 183 9.94 15.39 -24.80
C GLU A 183 11.37 14.82 -24.69
N LEU A 184 12.19 15.32 -23.76
CA LEU A 184 13.58 14.89 -23.58
C LEU A 184 13.69 13.63 -22.73
N ILE A 185 12.88 13.51 -21.68
CA ILE A 185 12.89 12.33 -20.78
C ILE A 185 12.58 11.04 -21.54
N PRO A 186 11.53 10.95 -22.39
CA PRO A 186 11.30 9.73 -23.18
C PRO A 186 12.50 9.35 -24.07
N LYS A 187 13.22 10.32 -24.63
CA LYS A 187 14.44 10.06 -25.41
C LYS A 187 15.56 9.49 -24.55
N LEU A 188 15.80 10.09 -23.38
CA LEU A 188 16.78 9.63 -22.41
C LEU A 188 16.48 8.19 -21.95
N ASN A 189 15.21 7.89 -21.67
CA ASN A 189 14.76 6.53 -21.34
C ASN A 189 15.04 5.55 -22.49
N SER A 190 14.87 5.99 -23.74
CA SER A 190 15.15 5.16 -24.91
C SER A 190 16.64 4.82 -25.02
N TYR A 191 17.55 5.75 -24.69
CA TYR A 191 18.98 5.48 -24.67
C TYR A 191 19.36 4.48 -23.58
N ALA A 192 18.82 4.64 -22.37
CA ALA A 192 19.01 3.68 -21.29
C ALA A 192 18.45 2.28 -21.65
N SER A 193 17.39 2.23 -22.45
CA SER A 193 16.79 0.96 -22.91
C SER A 193 17.57 0.28 -24.03
N LYS A 194 18.40 1.02 -24.78
CA LYS A 194 19.26 0.51 -25.86
C LYS A 194 20.56 -0.12 -25.34
N VAL A 195 20.92 0.08 -24.07
CA VAL A 195 22.09 -0.57 -23.46
C VAL A 195 21.89 -2.09 -23.55
N LYS A 196 22.74 -2.76 -24.34
CA LYS A 196 22.72 -4.22 -24.50
C LYS A 196 23.48 -4.86 -23.34
N ASN A 197 22.89 -5.87 -22.70
CA ASN A 197 23.54 -6.70 -21.69
C ASN A 197 24.61 -7.64 -22.29
N ASN A 198 25.51 -7.14 -23.14
CA ASN A 198 26.60 -7.94 -23.67
C ASN A 198 27.82 -7.90 -22.75
N LYS A 199 28.16 -9.08 -22.22
CA LYS A 199 29.35 -9.36 -21.40
C LYS A 199 30.61 -9.17 -22.26
N LYS A 200 31.24 -7.99 -22.22
CA LYS A 200 32.71 -7.81 -22.03
C LYS A 200 33.24 -6.40 -22.29
N GLU A 201 32.64 -5.58 -23.17
CA GLU A 201 33.23 -4.25 -23.50
C GLU A 201 32.27 -3.03 -23.45
N ASN A 202 30.95 -3.23 -23.49
CA ASN A 202 29.97 -2.13 -23.57
C ASN A 202 28.79 -2.23 -22.58
N LYS A 203 29.02 -2.84 -21.40
CA LYS A 203 27.96 -3.24 -20.47
C LYS A 203 27.00 -2.10 -20.05
N TYR A 204 27.44 -0.84 -20.09
CA TYR A 204 26.62 0.33 -19.71
C TYR A 204 26.65 1.46 -20.74
N LYS A 205 27.16 1.18 -21.95
CA LYS A 205 27.45 2.21 -22.97
C LYS A 205 26.46 2.16 -24.11
N VAL A 206 26.07 3.34 -24.62
CA VAL A 206 25.28 3.48 -25.84
C VAL A 206 25.80 4.66 -26.66
N LYS A 207 25.97 4.45 -27.98
CA LYS A 207 26.31 5.52 -28.91
C LYS A 207 25.04 6.14 -29.48
N ILE A 208 24.98 7.46 -29.52
CA ILE A 208 23.86 8.21 -30.11
C ILE A 208 24.16 8.43 -31.59
N ASN A 209 23.31 7.88 -32.46
CA ASN A 209 23.44 7.98 -33.94
C ASN A 209 22.33 8.83 -34.58
N GLU A 210 21.71 9.75 -33.84
CA GLU A 210 20.62 10.57 -34.37
C GLU A 210 21.16 11.72 -35.26
N GLN A 211 20.49 11.99 -36.39
CA GLN A 211 20.80 13.04 -37.37
C GLN A 211 19.83 14.27 -37.28
N ASP A 212 19.09 14.44 -36.18
CA ASP A 212 18.02 15.45 -36.09
C ASP A 212 18.45 16.79 -35.45
N GLU A 213 17.81 17.90 -35.85
CA GLU A 213 17.95 19.24 -35.23
C GLU A 213 17.66 19.29 -33.71
N LYS A 214 16.96 18.28 -33.16
CA LYS A 214 16.70 18.12 -31.72
C LYS A 214 17.90 17.59 -30.91
N ILE A 215 19.04 17.36 -31.55
CA ILE A 215 20.30 16.96 -30.91
C ILE A 215 20.72 17.98 -29.84
N ASN A 216 20.56 19.29 -30.09
CA ASN A 216 21.14 20.30 -29.20
C ASN A 216 20.54 20.28 -27.78
N ASP A 217 19.23 20.10 -27.64
CA ASP A 217 18.60 20.14 -26.30
C ASP A 217 18.80 18.83 -25.51
N ILE A 218 18.83 17.68 -26.19
CA ILE A 218 19.18 16.42 -25.54
C ILE A 218 20.67 16.39 -25.16
N GLU A 219 21.56 16.92 -26.02
CA GLU A 219 22.98 17.05 -25.70
C GLU A 219 23.21 17.99 -24.50
N LYS A 220 22.50 19.13 -24.42
CA LYS A 220 22.55 20.00 -23.23
C LYS A 220 22.13 19.26 -21.96
N LEU A 221 21.09 18.42 -22.03
CA LEU A 221 20.68 17.59 -20.89
C LEU A 221 21.79 16.58 -20.54
N LEU A 222 22.36 15.88 -21.52
CA LEU A 222 23.44 14.91 -21.29
C LEU A 222 24.69 15.57 -20.69
N VAL A 223 25.07 16.75 -21.18
CA VAL A 223 26.16 17.56 -20.62
C VAL A 223 25.85 17.96 -19.17
N LYS A 224 24.62 18.36 -18.87
CA LYS A 224 24.19 18.67 -17.49
C LYS A 224 24.30 17.44 -16.58
N LEU A 225 23.81 16.28 -17.02
CA LEU A 225 23.90 15.03 -16.28
C LEU A 225 25.35 14.55 -16.08
N ASN A 226 26.21 14.77 -17.07
CA ASN A 226 27.64 14.49 -16.99
C ASN A 226 28.35 15.40 -15.99
N LYS A 227 28.07 16.71 -16.00
CA LYS A 227 28.62 17.67 -15.02
C LYS A 227 28.23 17.31 -13.58
N ASN A 228 27.05 16.73 -13.38
CA ASN A 228 26.57 16.29 -12.08
C ASN A 228 26.99 14.84 -11.74
N ASN A 229 27.92 14.25 -12.50
CA ASN A 229 28.42 12.89 -12.29
C ASN A 229 27.35 11.79 -12.30
N LEU A 230 26.17 12.00 -12.91
CA LEU A 230 25.15 10.95 -13.01
C LEU A 230 25.48 9.95 -14.12
N ILE A 231 25.96 10.47 -15.26
CA ILE A 231 26.42 9.69 -16.42
C ILE A 231 27.81 10.17 -16.81
N GLU A 232 28.45 9.47 -17.73
CA GLU A 232 29.59 9.96 -18.50
C GLU A 232 29.15 10.18 -19.95
N TYR A 233 29.46 11.35 -20.50
CA TYR A 233 29.14 11.71 -21.88
C TYR A 233 30.34 12.38 -22.57
N ASN A 234 30.72 11.89 -23.75
CA ASN A 234 31.93 12.33 -24.46
C ASN A 234 31.65 12.91 -25.85
N GLN A 235 32.71 13.42 -26.49
CA GLN A 235 32.65 14.05 -27.82
C GLN A 235 32.24 13.06 -28.93
N ASP A 236 32.48 11.75 -28.76
CA ASP A 236 32.05 10.69 -29.68
C ASP A 236 30.55 10.34 -29.56
N LYS A 237 29.80 11.12 -28.79
CA LYS A 237 28.38 10.93 -28.48
C LYS A 237 28.08 9.58 -27.83
N ILE A 238 28.99 9.11 -26.98
CA ILE A 238 28.81 7.90 -26.19
C ILE A 238 28.32 8.29 -24.80
N ILE A 239 27.20 7.71 -24.38
CA ILE A 239 26.72 7.77 -23.00
C ILE A 239 27.20 6.50 -22.29
N ASN A 240 27.85 6.65 -21.15
CA ASN A 240 28.11 5.57 -20.21
C ASN A 240 27.29 5.80 -18.92
N PHE A 241 26.34 4.91 -18.64
CA PHE A 241 25.47 4.98 -17.47
C PHE A 241 26.13 4.45 -16.19
N LYS A 242 27.40 4.03 -16.24
CA LYS A 242 28.21 3.58 -15.09
C LYS A 242 27.82 2.22 -14.51
N ASN A 243 26.53 1.96 -14.25
CA ASN A 243 26.03 0.71 -13.69
C ASN A 243 24.52 0.50 -13.96
N ASP A 244 24.02 -0.69 -13.58
CA ASP A 244 22.61 -1.07 -13.76
C ASP A 244 21.65 -0.23 -12.90
N GLN A 245 22.07 0.25 -11.73
CA GLN A 245 21.25 1.09 -10.86
C GLN A 245 20.94 2.43 -11.52
N ILE A 246 21.93 3.10 -12.12
CA ILE A 246 21.73 4.35 -12.86
C ILE A 246 20.88 4.11 -14.11
N ILE A 247 21.04 2.98 -14.81
CA ILE A 247 20.16 2.63 -15.94
C ILE A 247 18.71 2.53 -15.47
N SER A 248 18.44 1.80 -14.39
CA SER A 248 17.09 1.66 -13.82
C SER A 248 16.52 3.01 -13.37
N PHE A 249 17.35 3.81 -12.71
CA PHE A 249 17.02 5.14 -12.27
C PHE A 249 16.60 6.06 -13.42
N ILE A 250 17.43 6.13 -14.48
CA ILE A 250 17.15 6.93 -15.67
C ILE A 250 15.88 6.45 -16.39
N LYS A 251 15.67 5.12 -16.48
CA LYS A 251 14.47 4.55 -17.11
C LYS A 251 13.16 4.97 -16.42
N GLY A 252 13.19 5.25 -15.12
CA GLY A 252 12.00 5.72 -14.42
C GLY A 252 12.11 5.80 -12.90
N GLY A 253 13.08 5.13 -12.29
CA GLY A 253 13.23 5.11 -10.83
C GLY A 253 13.43 6.49 -10.19
N TRP A 254 13.87 7.50 -10.96
CA TRP A 254 13.95 8.88 -10.48
C TRP A 254 12.60 9.45 -10.06
N LEU A 255 11.51 9.09 -10.77
CA LEU A 255 10.17 9.57 -10.44
C LEU A 255 9.70 8.92 -9.15
N GLU A 256 9.90 7.61 -8.99
CA GLU A 256 9.58 6.87 -7.76
C GLU A 256 10.25 7.49 -6.54
N LEU A 257 11.57 7.75 -6.61
CA LEU A 257 12.32 8.36 -5.51
C LEU A 257 11.85 9.78 -5.19
N TYR A 258 11.56 10.59 -6.21
CA TYR A 258 11.02 11.94 -6.00
C TYR A 258 9.66 11.91 -5.31
N ILE A 259 8.73 11.08 -5.79
CA ILE A 259 7.39 10.98 -5.20
C ILE A 259 7.47 10.41 -3.78
N TYR A 260 8.32 9.42 -3.53
CA TYR A 260 8.56 8.88 -2.18
C TYR A 260 9.05 9.97 -1.23
N ASP A 261 10.07 10.75 -1.62
CA ASP A 261 10.63 11.82 -0.79
C ASP A 261 9.57 12.87 -0.44
N LYS A 262 8.84 13.39 -1.43
CA LYS A 262 7.78 14.38 -1.18
C LYS A 262 6.62 13.80 -0.35
N THR A 263 6.23 12.56 -0.59
CA THR A 263 5.18 11.89 0.20
C THR A 263 5.63 11.71 1.64
N LYS A 264 6.89 11.31 1.86
CA LYS A 264 7.47 11.15 3.18
C LYS A 264 7.55 12.47 3.93
N SER A 265 8.02 13.54 3.28
CA SER A 265 8.03 14.89 3.88
C SER A 265 6.64 15.35 4.27
N LEU A 266 5.64 15.11 3.40
CA LEU A 266 4.24 15.43 3.68
C LEU A 266 3.72 14.67 4.92
N LEU A 267 3.97 13.37 5.01
CA LEU A 267 3.52 12.54 6.14
C LEU A 267 4.29 12.85 7.44
N ASN A 268 5.52 13.32 7.35
CA ASN A 268 6.34 13.66 8.51
C ASN A 268 5.94 15.00 9.16
N SER A 269 5.04 15.77 8.55
CA SER A 269 4.52 17.01 9.15
C SER A 269 3.84 16.81 10.51
N ASP A 270 3.41 15.58 10.82
CA ASP A 270 2.81 15.19 12.09
C ASP A 270 3.84 14.74 13.17
N ASN A 271 5.16 14.92 12.95
CA ASN A 271 6.25 14.50 13.86
C ASN A 271 6.16 13.01 14.27
N ILE A 272 6.00 12.13 13.29
CA ILE A 272 5.91 10.68 13.52
C ILE A 272 7.32 10.12 13.75
N GLU A 273 7.63 9.74 14.99
CA GLU A 273 8.93 9.19 15.43
C GLU A 273 9.42 7.98 14.61
N GLU A 274 8.53 7.31 13.87
CA GLU A 274 8.82 6.09 13.12
C GLU A 274 8.25 6.10 11.69
N ILE A 275 8.42 7.21 10.96
CA ILE A 275 7.89 7.39 9.61
C ILE A 275 8.24 6.23 8.65
N GLU A 276 9.43 5.64 8.77
CA GLU A 276 9.89 4.52 7.92
C GLU A 276 9.07 3.23 8.09
N LYS A 277 8.27 3.14 9.16
CA LYS A 277 7.34 2.01 9.36
C LYS A 277 6.05 2.18 8.57
N ILE A 278 5.72 3.40 8.15
CA ILE A 278 4.44 3.71 7.50
C ILE A 278 4.58 4.04 6.02
N ILE A 279 5.78 4.24 5.49
CA ILE A 279 6.03 4.49 4.07
C ILE A 279 7.27 3.73 3.61
N ASP A 280 7.20 3.15 2.40
CA ASP A 280 8.33 2.50 1.76
C ASP A 280 8.24 2.65 0.24
N CYS A 281 9.37 2.44 -0.43
CA CYS A 281 9.51 2.54 -1.88
C CYS A 281 10.17 1.29 -2.44
N ASN A 282 9.71 0.83 -3.59
CA ASN A 282 10.26 -0.28 -4.35
C ASN A 282 10.34 -1.57 -3.51
N ILE A 283 9.20 -1.94 -2.93
CA ILE A 283 9.06 -3.13 -2.10
C ILE A 283 8.39 -4.26 -2.86
N THR A 284 8.76 -5.49 -2.51
CA THR A 284 8.10 -6.70 -3.01
C THR A 284 7.19 -7.28 -1.94
N ILE A 285 5.92 -7.46 -2.28
CA ILE A 285 4.95 -8.16 -1.44
C ILE A 285 4.84 -9.61 -1.91
N LYS A 286 5.14 -10.55 -1.01
CA LYS A 286 5.10 -11.99 -1.27
C LYS A 286 3.82 -12.60 -0.68
N TYR A 287 3.20 -13.49 -1.44
CA TYR A 287 2.04 -14.27 -0.98
C TYR A 287 2.46 -15.28 0.10
N PRO A 288 1.52 -15.72 0.96
CA PRO A 288 1.80 -16.75 1.96
C PRO A 288 2.40 -18.03 1.37
N GLU A 289 1.98 -18.39 0.16
CA GLU A 289 2.40 -19.58 -0.59
C GLU A 289 3.77 -19.42 -1.29
N TYR A 290 4.45 -18.29 -1.13
CA TYR A 290 5.80 -18.08 -1.64
C TYR A 290 6.80 -18.96 -0.88
N ASN A 291 7.54 -19.79 -1.61
CA ASN A 291 8.57 -20.67 -1.05
C ASN A 291 9.89 -19.90 -0.89
N LYS A 292 10.34 -19.71 0.35
CA LYS A 292 11.56 -18.96 0.66
C LYS A 292 12.83 -19.76 0.37
N ASP A 293 12.74 -21.08 0.32
CA ASP A 293 13.89 -21.97 0.13
C ASP A 293 14.21 -22.18 -1.36
N GLU A 294 13.34 -21.69 -2.24
CA GLU A 294 13.48 -21.77 -3.70
C GLU A 294 13.87 -20.42 -4.31
N GLU A 295 14.53 -20.47 -5.47
CA GLU A 295 14.88 -19.28 -6.25
C GLU A 295 13.63 -18.51 -6.70
N GLU A 296 13.78 -17.20 -6.97
CA GLU A 296 12.62 -16.36 -7.34
C GLU A 296 11.96 -16.78 -8.67
N ASP A 297 12.75 -17.31 -9.60
CA ASP A 297 12.29 -17.77 -10.92
C ASP A 297 11.85 -19.24 -10.92
N HIS A 298 11.90 -19.92 -9.77
CA HIS A 298 11.38 -21.28 -9.61
C HIS A 298 9.87 -21.31 -9.84
N SER A 299 9.36 -22.41 -10.42
CA SER A 299 7.94 -22.57 -10.75
C SER A 299 7.01 -22.36 -9.55
N ASP A 300 7.46 -22.73 -8.35
CA ASP A 300 6.72 -22.53 -7.11
C ASP A 300 6.58 -21.06 -6.70
N ASN A 301 7.42 -20.15 -7.20
CA ASN A 301 7.40 -18.73 -6.85
C ASN A 301 6.81 -17.83 -7.94
N LEU A 302 6.69 -18.35 -9.17
CA LEU A 302 6.09 -17.62 -10.29
C LEU A 302 4.66 -17.16 -9.97
N GLY A 303 4.40 -15.86 -10.15
CA GLY A 303 3.09 -15.24 -9.89
C GLY A 303 2.75 -15.04 -8.40
N LYS A 304 3.65 -15.41 -7.47
CA LYS A 304 3.44 -15.30 -6.02
C LYS A 304 4.12 -14.08 -5.39
N LYS A 305 4.40 -13.05 -6.19
CA LYS A 305 4.89 -11.75 -5.72
C LYS A 305 4.29 -10.60 -6.53
N ASN A 306 4.23 -9.43 -5.92
CA ASN A 306 3.98 -8.16 -6.62
C ASN A 306 4.93 -7.08 -6.11
N GLU A 307 5.28 -6.14 -6.98
CA GLU A 307 6.15 -5.01 -6.67
C GLU A 307 5.32 -3.73 -6.59
N PHE A 308 5.53 -2.96 -5.53
CA PHE A 308 4.91 -1.67 -5.30
C PHE A 308 5.97 -0.58 -5.35
N ASP A 309 5.78 0.36 -6.27
CA ASP A 309 6.69 1.49 -6.46
C ASP A 309 6.75 2.34 -5.18
N ILE A 310 5.59 2.74 -4.65
CA ILE A 310 5.49 3.42 -3.35
C ILE A 310 4.26 2.92 -2.63
N VAL A 311 4.41 2.62 -1.34
CA VAL A 311 3.30 2.27 -0.46
C VAL A 311 3.39 3.06 0.82
N PHE A 312 2.25 3.47 1.36
CA PHE A 312 2.20 4.05 2.69
C PHE A 312 0.86 3.84 3.38
N ILE A 313 0.84 4.05 4.70
CA ILE A 313 -0.36 4.05 5.51
C ILE A 313 -0.56 5.46 6.08
N THR A 314 -1.75 6.02 5.86
CA THR A 314 -2.21 7.22 6.56
C THR A 314 -3.70 7.07 6.84
N LYS A 315 -4.16 7.63 7.96
CA LYS A 315 -5.53 7.48 8.45
C LYS A 315 -6.00 6.02 8.46
N ASN A 316 -5.12 5.09 8.84
CA ASN A 316 -5.36 3.65 8.89
C ASN A 316 -5.75 2.99 7.55
N CYS A 317 -5.44 3.66 6.44
CA CYS A 317 -5.72 3.21 5.09
C CYS A 317 -4.42 2.98 4.33
N LEU A 318 -4.33 1.87 3.60
CA LEU A 318 -3.23 1.60 2.69
C LEU A 318 -3.36 2.46 1.43
N HIS A 319 -2.25 3.05 1.02
CA HIS A 319 -2.14 3.86 -0.18
C HIS A 319 -1.02 3.28 -1.04
N ILE A 320 -1.32 3.03 -2.31
CA ILE A 320 -0.35 2.48 -3.27
C ILE A 320 -0.24 3.47 -4.43
N ILE A 321 0.98 3.87 -4.76
CA ILE A 321 1.27 4.69 -5.92
C ILE A 321 2.09 3.86 -6.91
N GLU A 322 1.68 3.85 -8.17
CA GLU A 322 2.48 3.38 -9.30
C GLU A 322 2.99 4.59 -10.09
N CYS A 323 4.26 4.57 -10.44
CA CYS A 323 4.96 5.62 -11.16
C CYS A 323 5.27 5.20 -12.60
N LYS A 324 5.05 6.12 -13.55
CA LYS A 324 5.35 5.87 -14.97
C LYS A 324 5.90 7.10 -15.67
N THR A 325 7.13 7.00 -16.17
CA THR A 325 7.78 8.07 -16.95
C THR A 325 7.50 7.95 -18.45
N GLY A 326 7.26 6.74 -18.96
CA GLY A 326 6.95 6.47 -20.36
C GLY A 326 5.55 6.91 -20.79
N LYS A 327 5.32 6.96 -22.11
CA LYS A 327 3.99 7.27 -22.68
C LYS A 327 3.02 6.14 -22.36
N ILE A 328 1.85 6.49 -21.84
CA ILE A 328 0.78 5.53 -21.51
C ILE A 328 -0.34 5.68 -22.55
N LYS A 329 -0.54 4.65 -23.38
CA LYS A 329 -1.57 4.62 -24.44
C LYS A 329 -2.19 3.24 -24.58
N GLY A 330 -3.44 3.19 -25.03
CA GLY A 330 -4.15 1.95 -25.39
C GLY A 330 -4.04 0.86 -24.32
N ASP A 331 -3.71 -0.35 -24.75
CA ASP A 331 -3.60 -1.55 -23.91
C ASP A 331 -2.63 -1.40 -22.74
N THR A 332 -1.57 -0.59 -22.87
CA THR A 332 -0.64 -0.32 -21.77
C THR A 332 -1.33 0.40 -20.63
N ALA A 333 -2.19 1.38 -20.93
CA ALA A 333 -2.95 2.09 -19.91
C ALA A 333 -3.90 1.14 -19.18
N ASP A 334 -4.60 0.30 -19.93
CA ASP A 334 -5.54 -0.67 -19.38
C ASP A 334 -4.88 -1.66 -18.45
N LYS A 335 -3.73 -2.23 -18.85
CA LYS A 335 -2.95 -3.14 -18.00
C LYS A 335 -2.54 -2.48 -16.69
N ILE A 336 -2.08 -1.23 -16.72
CA ILE A 336 -1.69 -0.48 -15.52
C ILE A 336 -2.90 -0.23 -14.61
N LEU A 337 -4.01 0.26 -15.16
CA LEU A 337 -5.20 0.56 -14.37
C LEU A 337 -5.82 -0.69 -13.75
N TYR A 338 -5.91 -1.80 -14.49
CA TYR A 338 -6.41 -3.05 -13.94
C TYR A 338 -5.46 -3.69 -12.94
N LYS A 339 -4.13 -3.61 -13.16
CA LYS A 339 -3.13 -4.00 -12.14
C LYS A 339 -3.39 -3.22 -10.85
N LEU A 340 -3.39 -1.89 -10.92
CA LEU A 340 -3.64 -1.02 -9.76
C LEU A 340 -4.98 -1.33 -9.08
N HIS A 341 -6.05 -1.56 -9.85
CA HIS A 341 -7.34 -1.94 -9.27
C HIS A 341 -7.26 -3.26 -8.49
N ALA A 342 -6.59 -4.28 -9.05
CA ALA A 342 -6.38 -5.55 -8.39
C ALA A 342 -5.49 -5.44 -7.14
N LEU A 343 -4.57 -4.47 -7.09
CA LEU A 343 -3.73 -4.24 -5.91
C LEU A 343 -4.53 -3.85 -4.66
N LYS A 344 -5.78 -3.38 -4.79
CA LYS A 344 -6.66 -3.13 -3.63
C LYS A 344 -6.91 -4.38 -2.79
N ASN A 345 -6.79 -5.57 -3.39
CA ASN A 345 -6.93 -6.84 -2.67
C ASN A 345 -5.84 -7.08 -1.60
N TYR A 346 -4.74 -6.34 -1.65
CA TYR A 346 -3.66 -6.45 -0.68
C TYR A 346 -3.94 -5.78 0.66
N GLY A 347 -4.74 -4.71 0.66
CA GLY A 347 -5.07 -3.95 1.87
C GLY A 347 -6.57 -3.91 2.20
N GLY A 348 -7.39 -4.65 1.46
CA GLY A 348 -8.84 -4.63 1.63
C GLY A 348 -9.52 -3.39 1.02
N LEU A 349 -10.82 -3.25 1.30
CA LEU A 349 -11.74 -2.37 0.58
C LEU A 349 -11.39 -0.87 0.66
N MET A 350 -10.69 -0.47 1.72
CA MET A 350 -10.34 0.94 1.92
C MET A 350 -9.12 1.37 1.10
N THR A 351 -8.33 0.43 0.57
CA THR A 351 -7.09 0.72 -0.14
C THR A 351 -7.29 1.74 -1.26
N LYS A 352 -6.52 2.83 -1.21
CA LYS A 352 -6.50 3.84 -2.26
C LYS A 352 -5.32 3.59 -3.19
N THR A 353 -5.56 3.76 -4.48
CA THR A 353 -4.52 3.59 -5.50
C THR A 353 -4.40 4.85 -6.35
N CYS A 354 -3.17 5.16 -6.73
CA CYS A 354 -2.83 6.33 -7.53
C CYS A 354 -1.83 5.94 -8.62
N LEU A 355 -2.02 6.50 -9.82
CA LEU A 355 -1.07 6.49 -10.90
C LEU A 355 -0.45 7.88 -11.00
N VAL A 356 0.85 7.97 -10.73
CA VAL A 356 1.64 9.17 -11.02
C VAL A 356 2.36 8.95 -12.34
N THR A 357 2.12 9.82 -13.31
CA THR A 357 2.77 9.69 -14.62
C THR A 357 3.34 10.98 -15.16
N TYR A 358 4.57 10.93 -15.66
CA TYR A 358 5.22 12.09 -16.25
C TYR A 358 4.59 12.47 -17.60
N SER A 359 3.96 11.53 -18.29
CA SER A 359 3.26 11.78 -19.56
C SER A 359 1.79 12.14 -19.31
N GLU A 360 1.22 13.01 -20.14
CA GLU A 360 -0.23 13.22 -20.15
C GLU A 360 -0.97 11.97 -20.67
N VAL A 361 -2.15 11.69 -20.12
CA VAL A 361 -3.01 10.59 -20.55
C VAL A 361 -4.28 11.12 -21.24
N SER A 362 -4.85 10.32 -22.13
CA SER A 362 -6.09 10.69 -22.84
C SER A 362 -7.30 10.73 -21.90
N GLN A 363 -8.35 11.44 -22.31
CA GLN A 363 -9.59 11.52 -21.52
C GLN A 363 -10.23 10.15 -21.27
N VAL A 364 -10.09 9.20 -22.21
CA VAL A 364 -10.58 7.82 -22.07
C VAL A 364 -9.91 7.13 -20.87
N VAL A 365 -8.59 7.30 -20.72
CA VAL A 365 -7.83 6.75 -19.60
C VAL A 365 -8.26 7.39 -18.28
N LYS A 366 -8.51 8.71 -18.27
CA LYS A 366 -9.01 9.43 -17.07
C LYS A 366 -10.37 8.91 -16.64
N ASN A 367 -11.34 8.84 -17.55
CA ASN A 367 -12.69 8.33 -17.26
C ASN A 367 -12.66 6.90 -16.71
N LYS A 368 -11.78 6.06 -17.24
CA LYS A 368 -11.61 4.68 -16.76
C LYS A 368 -10.98 4.61 -15.37
N ALA A 369 -9.96 5.42 -15.12
CA ALA A 369 -9.35 5.52 -13.80
C ALA A 369 -10.36 6.01 -12.75
N ASP A 370 -11.19 7.00 -13.09
CA ASP A 370 -12.26 7.49 -12.22
C ASP A 370 -13.27 6.39 -11.88
N HIS A 371 -13.70 5.60 -12.88
CA HIS A 371 -14.59 4.45 -12.66
C HIS A 371 -13.97 3.41 -11.71
N LEU A 372 -12.67 3.14 -11.85
CA LEU A 372 -11.92 2.22 -10.99
C LEU A 372 -11.51 2.82 -9.64
N ARG A 373 -11.84 4.11 -9.41
CA ARG A 373 -11.44 4.92 -8.25
C ARG A 373 -9.92 4.91 -8.07
N ILE A 374 -9.20 5.25 -9.14
CA ILE A 374 -7.74 5.39 -9.19
C ILE A 374 -7.46 6.86 -9.44
N LYS A 375 -6.74 7.51 -8.52
CA LYS A 375 -6.30 8.90 -8.73
C LYS A 375 -5.22 8.92 -9.81
N ILE A 376 -5.29 9.87 -10.73
CA ILE A 376 -4.19 10.16 -11.65
C ILE A 376 -3.58 11.51 -11.25
N ILE A 377 -2.25 11.56 -11.19
CA ILE A 377 -1.46 12.79 -11.12
C ILE A 377 -0.53 12.76 -12.34
N GLN A 378 -0.70 13.68 -13.29
CA GLN A 378 -0.02 13.61 -14.59
C GLN A 378 0.74 14.87 -14.96
N GLY A 379 1.85 14.70 -15.69
CA GLY A 379 2.58 15.79 -16.34
C GLY A 379 2.87 16.96 -15.40
N ASN A 380 2.37 18.15 -15.74
CA ASN A 380 2.63 19.35 -14.95
C ASN A 380 1.94 19.36 -13.58
N GLU A 381 0.95 18.49 -13.31
CA GLU A 381 0.32 18.37 -12.00
C GLU A 381 1.33 17.92 -10.93
N ILE A 382 2.42 17.23 -11.34
CA ILE A 382 3.51 16.80 -10.45
C ILE A 382 4.23 18.00 -9.81
N ASN A 383 4.25 19.18 -10.44
CA ASN A 383 4.76 20.40 -9.80
C ASN A 383 3.97 20.78 -8.53
N ASN A 384 2.70 20.39 -8.47
CA ASN A 384 1.80 20.65 -7.36
C ASN A 384 1.49 19.36 -6.58
N LEU A 385 2.42 18.41 -6.59
CA LEU A 385 2.23 17.07 -6.05
C LEU A 385 1.73 17.08 -4.61
N GLU A 386 2.30 17.91 -3.74
CA GLU A 386 1.92 17.95 -2.32
C GLU A 386 0.43 18.26 -2.15
N ASN A 387 -0.08 19.25 -2.89
CA ASN A 387 -1.50 19.60 -2.88
C ASN A 387 -2.38 18.48 -3.45
N GLU A 388 -1.94 17.82 -4.53
CA GLU A 388 -2.68 16.70 -5.13
C GLU A 388 -2.71 15.46 -4.22
N LEU A 389 -1.60 15.16 -3.54
CA LEU A 389 -1.53 14.11 -2.53
C LEU A 389 -2.42 14.44 -1.34
N GLN A 390 -2.35 15.65 -0.78
CA GLN A 390 -3.18 16.09 0.35
C GLN A 390 -4.69 15.92 0.05
N LYS A 391 -5.15 16.35 -1.12
CA LYS A 391 -6.54 16.14 -1.55
C LYS A 391 -6.90 14.66 -1.66
N TRP A 392 -6.01 13.85 -2.24
CA TRP A 392 -6.26 12.42 -2.48
C TRP A 392 -6.33 11.61 -1.17
N ILE A 393 -5.42 11.87 -0.23
CA ILE A 393 -5.40 11.21 1.08
C ILE A 393 -6.44 11.81 2.04
N GLY A 394 -6.96 13.01 1.73
CA GLY A 394 -8.02 13.69 2.46
C GLY A 394 -7.52 14.50 3.66
N LEU A 395 -6.34 15.12 3.57
CA LEU A 395 -5.83 16.08 4.55
C LEU A 395 -6.35 17.51 4.31
N LYS A 396 -6.97 17.77 3.16
CA LYS A 396 -7.59 19.05 2.77
C LYS A 396 -9.03 18.85 2.35
#